data_AF-A0A534VHW7-F1
#
_entry.id   AF-A0A534VHW7-F1
#
_cell.length_a   1.000
_cell.length_b   1.000
_cell.length_c   1.000
_cell.angle_alpha   90.00
_cell.angle_beta   90.00
_cell.angle_gamma   90.00
#
_symmetry.space_group_name_H-M   'P 1'
#
loop_
_entity.id
_entity.type
_entity.pdbx_description
1 polymer ?
#
loop_
_entity_poly.entity_id
_entity_poly.type
_entity_poly.pdbx_seq_one_letter_code
_entity_poly.pdbx_strand_id
1 'polypeptide(L)'
;MRPSARVLRVAATPVAAACLLATGCSGGLAASRRSPGVIENGAFKPTRPPAANYGPDPSLSCPERGINGLVQDQLGNTAKPEGRLCAVAETLLGWEVPGVEAPPENVLTVISNDFGLTQPVRRLVITDVKTAELSSKGAVEGATENDVATMVLEPIKTFAATAQVPRYGLVVQRIKKGLSRVVLVLQDQTLDLQPVPRKLNPGQTAPLSGKVLGNLTKPKVQYTDAVGKFERIEPQSDTTFSTELKCADRPGRIVVQVAAEREGADVSVANFQVGCGVDLPIAAAVSAPGPKQGVAAATDPAAAEKQLVEMINRDRTAAGLKPLDSDADLSKVARSLSDDRAKGQGTSSSEVQRRLQELDISAPTILVSEAQALNADDAYTRFSNSPQDRSNAMNPDANQVGIGVSPGPPVNDRPTVIVTELFLKQLPPPNADEVKQNLYKAIARRRADARSGSVTRDPQLEEIAQAYATEMARAKGKVPREKVAEIEAPLYKSFSTVNEMGGLKIDPLEFAEEPGIVGDAKLVGVGVGIGSSPQFGKNSTYVVILMGKKQAAKAPA
;
A
#
# COMPACT_ATOMS: atom_id res chain seq x y z
N MET A 1 -7.14 -7.42 78.49
CA MET A 1 -6.06 -7.70 79.46
C MET A 1 -4.97 -8.51 78.76
N ARG A 2 -3.76 -7.96 78.65
CA ARG A 2 -2.53 -8.75 78.46
C ARG A 2 -2.34 -9.64 79.71
N PRO A 3 -1.67 -10.81 79.60
CA PRO A 3 -0.22 -10.81 79.78
C PRO A 3 0.58 -11.70 78.82
N SER A 4 1.87 -11.36 78.81
CA SER A 4 2.98 -11.78 77.98
C SER A 4 3.54 -13.20 78.19
N ALA A 5 4.07 -13.71 77.08
CA ALA A 5 5.40 -14.32 76.89
C ALA A 5 5.74 -15.70 77.45
N ARG A 6 6.16 -16.58 76.53
CA ARG A 6 7.48 -17.24 76.56
C ARG A 6 8.04 -17.37 75.15
N VAL A 7 9.20 -16.76 74.95
CA VAL A 7 10.05 -16.83 73.77
C VAL A 7 10.89 -18.11 73.87
N LEU A 8 10.86 -18.97 72.85
CA LEU A 8 11.83 -20.05 72.67
C LEU A 8 12.82 -19.61 71.58
N ARG A 9 14.08 -19.39 72.00
CA ARG A 9 15.23 -19.20 71.11
C ARG A 9 15.64 -20.56 70.57
N VAL A 10 15.61 -20.73 69.24
CA VAL A 10 16.35 -21.82 68.58
C VAL A 10 17.66 -21.25 68.08
N ALA A 11 18.74 -21.79 68.63
CA ALA A 11 20.11 -21.52 68.20
C ALA A 11 20.34 -22.19 66.83
N ALA A 12 20.64 -21.39 65.81
CA ALA A 12 21.18 -21.89 64.55
C ALA A 12 22.71 -21.94 64.66
N THR A 13 23.25 -23.14 64.84
CA THR A 13 24.66 -23.44 64.62
C THR A 13 24.99 -23.36 63.12
N PRO A 14 26.15 -22.78 62.73
CA PRO A 14 26.53 -22.66 61.33
C PRO A 14 27.11 -23.98 60.84
N VAL A 15 26.44 -24.63 59.88
CA VAL A 15 27.06 -25.70 59.11
C VAL A 15 27.93 -25.02 58.05
N ALA A 16 29.24 -25.14 58.22
CA ALA A 16 30.23 -24.81 57.23
C ALA A 16 30.05 -25.74 56.01
N ALA A 17 29.29 -25.28 55.03
CA ALA A 17 29.29 -25.85 53.69
C ALA A 17 30.35 -25.12 52.88
N ALA A 18 31.39 -25.85 52.49
CA ALA A 18 32.48 -25.38 51.65
C ALA A 18 31.92 -24.75 50.36
N CYS A 19 32.07 -23.43 50.23
CA CYS A 19 31.89 -22.71 48.98
C CYS A 19 32.96 -23.17 47.98
N LEU A 20 32.65 -24.20 47.20
CA LEU A 20 33.26 -24.38 45.90
C LEU A 20 32.82 -23.21 45.02
N LEU A 21 33.68 -22.19 44.94
CA LEU A 21 33.65 -21.16 43.93
C LEU A 21 33.84 -21.84 42.57
N ALA A 22 32.74 -22.31 41.98
CA ALA A 22 32.66 -22.55 40.56
C ALA A 22 32.60 -21.18 39.88
N THR A 23 33.75 -20.53 39.72
CA THR A 23 33.95 -19.51 38.69
C THR A 23 33.82 -20.21 37.35
N GLY A 24 32.57 -20.40 36.91
CA GLY A 24 32.27 -20.76 35.54
C GLY A 24 32.65 -19.56 34.68
N CYS A 25 33.84 -19.59 34.11
CA CYS A 25 34.17 -18.83 32.91
C CYS A 25 33.22 -19.30 31.79
N SER A 26 31.98 -18.81 31.77
CA SER A 26 31.10 -18.87 30.60
C SER A 26 31.27 -17.58 29.78
N GLY A 27 32.53 -17.23 29.52
CA GLY A 27 32.94 -16.11 28.68
C GLY A 27 34.05 -16.63 27.78
N GLY A 28 33.66 -17.17 26.63
CA GLY A 28 34.57 -17.78 25.65
C GLY A 28 34.02 -19.11 25.16
N LEU A 29 33.81 -19.21 23.84
CA LEU A 29 33.28 -20.36 23.10
C LEU A 29 31.74 -20.43 22.95
N ALA A 30 31.10 -19.29 22.65
CA ALA A 30 30.03 -19.32 21.67
C ALA A 30 30.68 -19.43 20.28
N ALA A 31 31.21 -20.60 19.94
CA ALA A 31 31.47 -20.93 18.55
C ALA A 31 30.14 -20.80 17.82
N SER A 32 30.02 -19.79 16.96
CA SER A 32 28.84 -19.46 16.18
C SER A 32 28.26 -20.73 15.55
N ARG A 33 27.25 -21.33 16.21
CA ARG A 33 26.53 -22.47 15.64
C ARG A 33 25.76 -21.89 14.48
N ARG A 34 26.18 -22.27 13.27
CA ARG A 34 25.58 -21.75 12.07
C ARG A 34 24.09 -22.07 12.04
N SER A 35 23.27 -21.09 11.71
CA SER A 35 21.81 -21.16 11.76
C SER A 35 21.22 -20.87 10.38
N PRO A 36 21.39 -21.78 9.39
CA PRO A 36 20.80 -21.59 8.07
C PRO A 36 19.27 -21.49 8.19
N GLY A 37 18.65 -20.75 7.27
CA GLY A 37 17.20 -20.71 7.16
C GLY A 37 16.64 -22.07 6.75
N VAL A 38 15.33 -22.26 6.93
CA VAL A 38 14.65 -23.51 6.59
C VAL A 38 13.39 -23.23 5.80
N ILE A 39 13.07 -24.13 4.86
CA ILE A 39 11.78 -24.15 4.19
C ILE A 39 10.88 -25.14 4.95
N GLU A 40 9.83 -24.61 5.57
CA GLU A 40 8.84 -25.41 6.28
C GLU A 40 7.44 -24.99 5.81
N ASN A 41 6.58 -25.97 5.49
CA ASN A 41 5.21 -25.71 5.05
C ASN A 41 5.09 -24.71 3.88
N GLY A 42 6.04 -24.75 2.94
CA GLY A 42 6.06 -23.84 1.79
C GLY A 42 6.47 -22.41 2.12
N ALA A 43 7.05 -22.15 3.30
CA ALA A 43 7.57 -20.85 3.68
C ALA A 43 9.05 -20.93 4.11
N PHE A 44 9.85 -19.97 3.68
CA PHE A 44 11.23 -19.81 4.12
C PHE A 44 11.27 -18.93 5.36
N LYS A 45 11.96 -19.38 6.41
CA LYS A 45 12.11 -18.64 7.66
C LYS A 45 13.55 -18.69 8.18
N PRO A 46 14.04 -17.62 8.84
CA PRO A 46 15.23 -17.70 9.67
C PRO A 46 15.05 -18.72 10.80
N THR A 47 16.15 -19.35 11.23
CA THR A 47 16.16 -20.23 12.40
C THR A 47 16.55 -19.50 13.69
N ARG A 48 16.92 -18.23 13.58
CA ARG A 48 17.21 -17.33 14.71
C ARG A 48 15.97 -16.50 15.06
N PRO A 49 15.83 -16.07 16.34
CA PRO A 49 14.80 -15.12 16.70
C PRO A 49 14.95 -13.80 15.92
N PRO A 50 13.84 -13.14 15.59
CA PRO A 50 13.85 -11.81 15.01
C PRO A 50 14.57 -10.80 15.91
N ALA A 51 15.31 -9.86 15.30
CA ALA A 51 15.85 -8.70 15.98
C ALA A 51 14.75 -7.90 16.66
N ALA A 52 15.06 -7.31 17.82
CA ALA A 52 14.11 -6.45 18.53
C ALA A 52 13.91 -5.08 17.84
N ASN A 53 14.96 -4.58 17.18
CA ASN A 53 15.00 -3.24 16.60
C ASN A 53 15.51 -3.27 15.15
N TYR A 54 15.07 -2.30 14.35
CA TYR A 54 15.79 -1.84 13.17
C TYR A 54 16.96 -0.95 13.58
N GLY A 55 18.00 -0.89 12.75
CA GLY A 55 19.21 -0.10 13.01
C GLY A 55 20.39 -0.97 13.47
N PRO A 56 21.48 -0.37 13.97
CA PRO A 56 22.68 -1.09 14.37
C PRO A 56 22.39 -2.19 15.40
N ASP A 57 22.97 -3.38 15.18
CA ASP A 57 22.93 -4.49 16.12
C ASP A 57 24.37 -4.98 16.41
N PRO A 58 24.97 -4.57 17.55
CA PRO A 58 26.34 -4.94 17.89
C PRO A 58 26.48 -6.43 18.28
N SER A 59 25.37 -7.15 18.47
CA SER A 59 25.41 -8.60 18.76
C SER A 59 25.68 -9.44 17.52
N LEU A 60 25.52 -8.86 16.33
CA LEU A 60 25.77 -9.52 15.05
C LEU A 60 27.11 -9.06 14.48
N SER A 61 27.95 -10.02 14.09
CA SER A 61 29.26 -9.77 13.48
C SER A 61 29.53 -10.71 12.32
N CYS A 62 30.41 -10.28 11.41
CA CYS A 62 30.91 -11.14 10.35
C CYS A 62 32.07 -12.01 10.86
N PRO A 63 32.26 -13.24 10.33
CA PRO A 63 33.46 -14.01 10.62
C PRO A 63 34.72 -13.25 10.17
N GLU A 64 35.75 -13.18 11.01
CA GLU A 64 36.97 -12.38 10.78
C GLU A 64 38.17 -13.19 10.27
N ARG A 65 38.03 -14.53 10.15
CA ARG A 65 39.12 -15.45 9.77
C ARG A 65 38.80 -16.23 8.49
N GLY A 66 39.82 -16.90 7.95
CA GLY A 66 39.73 -17.66 6.70
C GLY A 66 39.45 -16.72 5.52
N ILE A 67 38.61 -17.18 4.58
CA ILE A 67 38.23 -16.42 3.38
C ILE A 67 37.75 -14.99 3.71
N ASN A 68 36.96 -14.82 4.78
CA ASN A 68 36.47 -13.48 5.15
C ASN A 68 37.60 -12.54 5.59
N GLY A 69 38.57 -13.04 6.36
CA GLY A 69 39.74 -12.25 6.77
C GLY A 69 40.57 -11.84 5.56
N LEU A 70 40.82 -12.77 4.62
CA LEU A 70 41.54 -12.49 3.38
C LEU A 70 40.84 -11.42 2.52
N VAL A 71 39.51 -11.48 2.44
CA VAL A 71 38.70 -10.48 1.73
C VAL A 71 38.78 -9.12 2.43
N GLN A 72 38.65 -9.09 3.76
CA GLN A 72 38.71 -7.86 4.54
C GLN A 72 40.08 -7.17 4.42
N ASP A 73 41.17 -7.93 4.53
CA ASP A 73 42.54 -7.41 4.41
C ASP A 73 42.79 -6.77 3.04
N GLN A 74 42.26 -7.38 1.97
CA GLN A 74 42.42 -6.85 0.61
C GLN A 74 41.49 -5.68 0.27
N LEU A 75 40.32 -5.57 0.91
CA LEU A 75 39.38 -4.47 0.69
C LEU A 75 39.75 -3.20 1.48
N GLY A 76 40.32 -3.35 2.67
CA GLY A 76 40.60 -2.22 3.57
C GLY A 76 39.34 -1.37 3.82
N ASN A 77 39.39 -0.10 3.45
CA ASN A 77 38.28 0.85 3.62
C ASN A 77 37.31 0.93 2.43
N THR A 78 37.59 0.23 1.32
CA THR A 78 36.75 0.29 0.10
C THR A 78 35.33 -0.19 0.34
N ALA A 79 35.15 -1.23 1.16
CA ALA A 79 33.85 -1.70 1.63
C ALA A 79 34.03 -2.31 3.01
N LYS A 80 33.04 -2.15 3.89
CA LYS A 80 33.13 -2.65 5.28
C LYS A 80 32.19 -3.84 5.51
N PRO A 81 32.62 -4.88 6.24
CA PRO A 81 31.72 -5.95 6.64
C PRO A 81 30.62 -5.40 7.57
N GLU A 82 29.43 -5.98 7.50
CA GLU A 82 28.27 -5.61 8.31
C GLU A 82 27.58 -6.87 8.86
N GLY A 83 27.44 -6.93 10.19
CA GLY A 83 27.02 -8.16 10.88
C GLY A 83 25.62 -8.64 10.53
N ARG A 84 24.66 -7.74 10.33
CA ARG A 84 23.29 -8.08 9.91
C ARG A 84 23.28 -8.62 8.49
N LEU A 85 24.07 -8.05 7.57
CA LEU A 85 24.25 -8.62 6.22
C LEU A 85 24.88 -10.01 6.27
N CYS A 86 25.83 -10.25 7.18
CA CYS A 86 26.38 -11.60 7.41
C CYS A 86 25.33 -12.58 7.96
N ALA A 87 24.44 -12.13 8.86
CA ALA A 87 23.35 -12.95 9.36
C ALA A 87 22.30 -13.29 8.28
N VAL A 88 22.02 -12.34 7.38
CA VAL A 88 21.22 -12.59 6.17
C VAL A 88 21.91 -13.62 5.26
N ALA A 89 23.20 -13.44 4.96
CA ALA A 89 23.99 -14.36 4.15
C ALA A 89 24.02 -15.78 4.76
N GLU A 90 24.14 -15.87 6.08
CA GLU A 90 24.11 -17.12 6.83
C GLU A 90 22.74 -17.81 6.71
N THR A 91 21.65 -17.05 6.83
CA THR A 91 20.29 -17.57 6.67
C THR A 91 20.08 -18.11 5.26
N LEU A 92 20.56 -17.39 4.25
CA LEU A 92 20.46 -17.77 2.84
C LEU A 92 21.26 -19.02 2.46
N LEU A 93 22.14 -19.54 3.33
CA LEU A 93 22.78 -20.85 3.11
C LEU A 93 21.75 -21.97 2.96
N GLY A 94 20.62 -21.85 3.65
CA GLY A 94 19.50 -22.80 3.60
C GLY A 94 18.53 -22.56 2.44
N TRP A 95 18.79 -21.59 1.56
CA TRP A 95 17.97 -21.37 0.37
C TRP A 95 18.24 -22.46 -0.67
N GLU A 96 17.37 -23.47 -0.70
CA GLU A 96 17.44 -24.58 -1.66
C GLU A 96 16.05 -24.83 -2.26
N VAL A 97 15.71 -24.07 -3.30
CA VAL A 97 14.45 -24.22 -4.03
C VAL A 97 14.75 -24.70 -5.46
N PRO A 98 14.29 -25.91 -5.85
CA PRO A 98 14.49 -26.42 -7.20
C PRO A 98 13.99 -25.45 -8.27
N GLY A 99 14.86 -25.11 -9.23
CA GLY A 99 14.53 -24.19 -10.33
C GLY A 99 14.46 -22.71 -9.97
N VAL A 100 14.80 -22.32 -8.73
CA VAL A 100 14.77 -20.93 -8.27
C VAL A 100 16.12 -20.55 -7.64
N GLU A 101 17.02 -20.03 -8.48
CA GLU A 101 18.40 -19.69 -8.07
C GLU A 101 18.47 -18.55 -7.07
N ALA A 102 17.66 -17.50 -7.24
CA ALA A 102 17.63 -16.33 -6.37
C ALA A 102 16.32 -16.27 -5.56
N PRO A 103 16.38 -15.97 -4.24
CA PRO A 103 15.20 -15.76 -3.42
C PRO A 103 14.31 -14.62 -3.97
N PRO A 104 12.98 -14.76 -3.91
CA PRO A 104 12.05 -13.70 -4.31
C PRO A 104 12.07 -12.50 -3.34
N GLU A 105 11.59 -11.34 -3.79
CA GLU A 105 11.63 -10.07 -3.02
C GLU A 105 10.91 -10.18 -1.66
N ASN A 106 9.81 -10.94 -1.57
CA ASN A 106 9.10 -11.16 -0.30
C ASN A 106 9.97 -11.91 0.72
N VAL A 107 10.75 -12.91 0.28
CA VAL A 107 11.73 -13.62 1.11
C VAL A 107 12.83 -12.67 1.55
N LEU A 108 13.43 -11.93 0.61
CA LEU A 108 14.50 -10.97 0.91
C LEU A 108 14.01 -9.88 1.88
N THR A 109 12.78 -9.43 1.74
CA THR A 109 12.15 -8.45 2.65
C THR A 109 12.00 -9.01 4.07
N VAL A 110 11.42 -10.21 4.21
CA VAL A 110 11.21 -10.83 5.53
C VAL A 110 12.54 -11.05 6.24
N ILE A 111 13.52 -11.68 5.59
CA ILE A 111 14.80 -11.96 6.24
C ILE A 111 15.59 -10.67 6.53
N SER A 112 15.53 -9.64 5.68
CA SER A 112 16.21 -8.38 5.95
C SER A 112 15.61 -7.70 7.17
N ASN A 113 14.27 -7.62 7.23
CA ASN A 113 13.58 -7.05 8.38
C ASN A 113 13.81 -7.85 9.65
N ASP A 114 13.90 -9.18 9.56
CA ASP A 114 14.17 -10.05 10.70
C ASP A 114 15.53 -9.81 11.34
N PHE A 115 16.53 -9.35 10.58
CA PHE A 115 17.82 -8.92 11.11
C PHE A 115 17.92 -7.41 11.35
N GLY A 116 16.80 -6.68 11.36
CA GLY A 116 16.78 -5.25 11.68
C GLY A 116 17.37 -4.35 10.58
N LEU A 117 17.45 -4.83 9.35
CA LEU A 117 17.76 -3.98 8.19
C LEU A 117 16.52 -3.17 7.81
N THR A 118 16.75 -1.95 7.35
CA THR A 118 15.70 -1.00 6.97
C THR A 118 15.39 -1.02 5.48
N GLN A 119 16.05 -1.90 4.73
CA GLN A 119 15.85 -2.12 3.30
C GLN A 119 16.02 -3.60 3.01
N PRO A 120 15.26 -4.16 2.05
CA PRO A 120 15.52 -5.49 1.54
C PRO A 120 16.88 -5.54 0.86
N VAL A 121 17.65 -6.58 1.12
CA VAL A 121 18.88 -6.85 0.38
C VAL A 121 18.55 -7.23 -1.06
N ARG A 122 19.17 -6.57 -2.03
CA ARG A 122 18.86 -6.76 -3.47
C ARG A 122 20.03 -7.26 -4.31
N ARG A 123 21.25 -7.06 -3.83
CA ARG A 123 22.47 -7.50 -4.52
C ARG A 123 23.03 -8.69 -3.76
N LEU A 124 22.86 -9.88 -4.34
CA LEU A 124 23.25 -11.14 -3.73
C LEU A 124 23.97 -12.03 -4.73
N VAL A 125 24.91 -12.84 -4.23
CA VAL A 125 25.53 -13.95 -4.96
C VAL A 125 25.40 -15.17 -4.07
N ILE A 126 24.78 -16.23 -4.60
CA ILE A 126 24.73 -17.56 -3.97
C ILE A 126 25.33 -18.52 -4.99
N THR A 127 26.44 -19.16 -4.65
CA THR A 127 27.13 -20.07 -5.57
C THR A 127 27.85 -21.18 -4.85
N ASP A 128 27.95 -22.34 -5.48
CA ASP A 128 28.70 -23.49 -4.98
C ASP A 128 30.06 -23.55 -5.68
N VAL A 129 31.14 -23.51 -4.90
CA VAL A 129 32.53 -23.50 -5.37
C VAL A 129 33.21 -24.80 -4.96
N LYS A 130 33.89 -25.44 -5.91
CA LYS A 130 34.76 -26.58 -5.61
C LYS A 130 35.98 -26.09 -4.84
N THR A 131 36.15 -26.53 -3.60
CA THR A 131 37.21 -26.05 -2.70
C THR A 131 38.23 -27.13 -2.42
N ALA A 132 39.51 -26.77 -2.42
CA ALA A 132 40.59 -27.67 -2.04
C ALA A 132 40.45 -28.07 -0.57
N GLU A 133 40.72 -29.34 -0.27
CA GLU A 133 40.70 -29.84 1.10
C GLU A 133 41.86 -30.81 1.33
N LEU A 134 42.60 -30.60 2.43
CA LEU A 134 43.56 -31.57 2.93
C LEU A 134 42.92 -32.37 4.07
N SER A 135 42.93 -33.70 3.94
CA SER A 135 42.42 -34.61 4.96
C SER A 135 43.38 -35.77 5.19
N SER A 136 43.24 -36.47 6.32
CA SER A 136 43.96 -37.71 6.60
C SER A 136 43.70 -38.83 5.58
N LYS A 137 42.66 -38.69 4.74
CA LYS A 137 42.28 -39.62 3.67
C LYS A 137 42.69 -39.14 2.27
N GLY A 138 43.62 -38.18 2.18
CA GLY A 138 44.12 -37.59 0.93
C GLY A 138 43.63 -36.16 0.66
N ALA A 139 44.20 -35.56 -0.39
CA ALA A 139 43.87 -34.21 -0.85
C ALA A 139 42.72 -34.22 -1.86
N VAL A 140 41.88 -33.19 -1.82
CA VAL A 140 40.89 -32.87 -2.84
C VAL A 140 41.37 -31.63 -3.57
N GLU A 141 41.46 -31.71 -4.90
CA GLU A 141 41.74 -30.55 -5.75
C GLU A 141 40.55 -29.60 -5.80
N GLY A 142 40.83 -28.29 -5.83
CA GLY A 142 39.82 -27.25 -5.92
C GLY A 142 40.41 -25.86 -5.65
N ALA A 143 39.55 -24.86 -5.54
CA ALA A 143 39.93 -23.50 -5.18
C ALA A 143 40.48 -23.44 -3.75
N THR A 144 41.63 -22.80 -3.57
CA THR A 144 42.18 -22.47 -2.25
C THR A 144 41.36 -21.36 -1.57
N GLU A 145 41.59 -21.09 -0.29
CA GLU A 145 40.94 -19.96 0.39
C GLU A 145 41.24 -18.62 -0.30
N ASN A 146 42.45 -18.45 -0.85
CA ASN A 146 42.83 -17.27 -1.62
C ASN A 146 42.04 -17.16 -2.92
N ASP A 147 41.88 -18.27 -3.65
CA ASP A 147 41.12 -18.28 -4.90
C ASP A 147 39.66 -17.89 -4.66
N VAL A 148 39.03 -18.45 -3.61
CA VAL A 148 37.64 -18.11 -3.25
C VAL A 148 37.54 -16.66 -2.79
N ALA A 149 38.52 -16.14 -2.03
CA ALA A 149 38.58 -14.73 -1.66
C ALA A 149 38.64 -13.83 -2.91
N THR A 150 39.49 -14.16 -3.88
CA THR A 150 39.59 -13.42 -5.16
C THR A 150 38.28 -13.45 -5.94
N MET A 151 37.56 -14.57 -5.96
CA MET A 151 36.26 -14.69 -6.65
C MET A 151 35.21 -13.71 -6.10
N VAL A 152 35.17 -13.48 -4.78
CA VAL A 152 34.18 -12.58 -4.16
C VAL A 152 34.64 -11.13 -4.07
N LEU A 153 35.96 -10.87 -4.14
CA LEU A 153 36.53 -9.53 -4.09
C LEU A 153 36.07 -8.65 -5.24
N GLU A 154 36.04 -9.19 -6.47
CA GLU A 154 35.70 -8.40 -7.65
C GLU A 154 34.26 -7.88 -7.60
N PRO A 155 33.22 -8.72 -7.34
CA PRO A 155 31.86 -8.23 -7.12
C PRO A 155 31.75 -7.13 -6.06
N ILE A 156 32.50 -7.24 -4.95
CA ILE A 156 32.50 -6.22 -3.89
C ILE A 156 33.12 -4.91 -4.38
N LYS A 157 34.25 -4.97 -5.10
CA LYS A 157 34.92 -3.78 -5.65
C LYS A 157 34.07 -3.09 -6.71
N THR A 158 33.50 -3.84 -7.65
CA THR A 158 32.58 -3.30 -8.66
C THR A 158 31.38 -2.62 -8.01
N PHE A 159 30.81 -3.23 -6.97
CA PHE A 159 29.74 -2.62 -6.19
C PHE A 159 30.20 -1.31 -5.51
N ALA A 160 31.32 -1.37 -4.79
CA ALA A 160 31.86 -0.24 -4.06
C ALA A 160 32.22 0.96 -4.95
N ALA A 161 32.56 0.73 -6.22
CA ALA A 161 32.84 1.81 -7.18
C ALA A 161 31.64 2.73 -7.46
N THR A 162 30.41 2.26 -7.19
CA THR A 162 29.17 3.04 -7.43
C THR A 162 28.37 3.32 -6.16
N ALA A 163 28.68 2.64 -5.06
CA ALA A 163 28.03 2.80 -3.77
C ALA A 163 28.65 3.96 -2.99
N GLN A 164 27.84 4.59 -2.14
CA GLN A 164 28.32 5.71 -1.31
C GLN A 164 28.88 5.25 0.03
N VAL A 165 28.22 4.26 0.62
CA VAL A 165 28.57 3.65 1.90
C VAL A 165 28.51 2.13 1.74
N PRO A 166 29.44 1.54 0.97
CA PRO A 166 29.42 0.13 0.66
C PRO A 166 29.57 -0.74 1.91
N ARG A 167 28.61 -1.66 2.07
CA ARG A 167 28.61 -2.72 3.08
C ARG A 167 28.45 -4.07 2.42
N TYR A 168 29.04 -5.08 3.04
CA TYR A 168 28.90 -6.46 2.60
C TYR A 168 28.71 -7.43 3.77
N GLY A 169 28.04 -8.53 3.50
CA GLY A 169 28.00 -9.71 4.35
C GLY A 169 28.48 -10.91 3.56
N LEU A 170 29.44 -11.67 4.09
CA LEU A 170 30.02 -12.84 3.42
C LEU A 170 30.02 -14.03 4.36
N VAL A 171 29.45 -15.14 3.88
CA VAL A 171 29.54 -16.43 4.56
C VAL A 171 29.91 -17.52 3.57
N VAL A 172 30.91 -18.33 3.95
CA VAL A 172 31.32 -19.53 3.21
C VAL A 172 31.09 -20.77 4.06
N GLN A 173 30.33 -21.73 3.54
CA GLN A 173 30.00 -22.98 4.21
C GLN A 173 30.35 -24.20 3.37
N ARG A 174 31.18 -25.07 3.94
CA ARG A 174 31.36 -26.41 3.42
C ARG A 174 30.03 -27.17 3.44
N ILE A 175 29.53 -27.54 2.28
CA ILE A 175 28.30 -28.34 2.13
C ILE A 175 28.64 -29.83 2.15
N LYS A 176 29.69 -30.21 1.42
CA LYS A 176 30.25 -31.56 1.41
C LYS A 176 31.75 -31.52 1.11
N LYS A 177 32.42 -32.68 1.18
CA LYS A 177 33.85 -32.80 0.86
C LYS A 177 34.13 -32.23 -0.54
N GLY A 178 35.00 -31.23 -0.61
CA GLY A 178 35.43 -30.57 -1.84
C GLY A 178 34.45 -29.54 -2.40
N LEU A 179 33.39 -29.17 -1.67
CA LEU A 179 32.37 -28.23 -2.14
C LEU A 179 31.91 -27.30 -1.02
N SER A 180 32.05 -26.00 -1.25
CA SER A 180 31.60 -24.96 -0.34
C SER A 180 30.59 -24.04 -1.02
N ARG A 181 29.51 -23.70 -0.34
CA ARG A 181 28.58 -22.65 -0.72
C ARG A 181 29.10 -21.31 -0.25
N VAL A 182 29.08 -20.33 -1.14
CA VAL A 182 29.44 -18.94 -0.90
C VAL A 182 28.18 -18.11 -1.01
N VAL A 183 27.88 -17.34 0.03
CA VAL A 183 26.80 -16.35 0.02
C VAL A 183 27.39 -14.98 0.30
N LEU A 184 27.27 -14.09 -0.68
CA LEU A 184 27.67 -12.68 -0.59
C LEU A 184 26.43 -11.81 -0.71
N VAL A 185 26.28 -10.88 0.22
CA VAL A 185 25.20 -9.89 0.25
C VAL A 185 25.84 -8.50 0.23
N LEU A 186 25.34 -7.62 -0.63
CA LEU A 186 25.87 -6.26 -0.82
C LEU A 186 24.76 -5.24 -0.59
N GLN A 187 25.05 -4.19 0.17
CA GLN A 187 24.10 -3.10 0.42
C GLN A 187 24.82 -1.76 0.53
N ASP A 188 24.22 -0.73 -0.05
CA ASP A 188 24.69 0.65 0.08
C ASP A 188 23.98 1.27 1.29
N GLN A 189 24.67 1.35 2.43
CA GLN A 189 24.06 1.75 3.70
C GLN A 189 24.08 3.27 3.83
N THR A 190 23.22 3.95 3.08
CA THR A 190 23.16 5.42 3.03
C THR A 190 22.30 6.05 4.13
N LEU A 191 21.90 5.27 5.13
CA LEU A 191 21.15 5.72 6.30
C LEU A 191 21.80 5.19 7.59
N ASP A 192 22.09 6.12 8.50
CA ASP A 192 22.41 5.85 9.90
C ASP A 192 21.15 6.09 10.75
N LEU A 193 20.51 5.01 11.20
CA LEU A 193 19.23 5.05 11.91
C LEU A 193 19.46 4.73 13.39
N GLN A 194 18.90 5.53 14.30
CA GLN A 194 18.85 5.15 15.71
C GLN A 194 17.95 3.92 15.90
N PRO A 195 18.19 3.04 16.88
CA PRO A 195 17.38 1.83 17.03
C PRO A 195 15.88 2.11 17.10
N VAL A 196 15.11 1.52 16.18
CA VAL A 196 13.63 1.63 16.14
C VAL A 196 13.01 0.27 16.45
N PRO A 197 12.14 0.14 17.47
CA PRO A 197 11.49 -1.12 17.78
C PRO A 197 10.74 -1.69 16.57
N ARG A 198 10.84 -3.01 16.36
CA ARG A 198 10.06 -3.70 15.32
C ARG A 198 8.59 -3.89 15.70
N LYS A 199 8.28 -3.78 17.00
CA LYS A 199 6.95 -3.90 17.56
C LYS A 199 6.73 -2.84 18.65
N LEU A 200 5.55 -2.24 18.63
CA LEU A 200 5.02 -1.35 19.65
C LEU A 200 3.74 -1.95 20.21
N ASN A 201 3.55 -1.84 21.52
CA ASN A 201 2.28 -2.16 22.14
C ASN A 201 1.24 -1.04 21.85
N PRO A 202 -0.06 -1.32 21.86
CA PRO A 202 -1.09 -0.29 21.74
C PRO A 202 -0.87 0.86 22.74
N GLY A 203 -0.98 2.10 22.26
CA GLY A 203 -0.71 3.32 23.03
C GLY A 203 0.77 3.70 23.17
N GLN A 204 1.70 2.84 22.73
CA GLN A 204 3.13 3.11 22.82
C GLN A 204 3.62 4.02 21.68
N THR A 205 4.63 4.82 21.98
CA THR A 205 5.37 5.61 20.99
C THR A 205 6.83 5.16 20.90
N ALA A 206 7.47 5.43 19.77
CA ALA A 206 8.92 5.26 19.60
C ALA A 206 9.54 6.38 18.77
N PRO A 207 10.75 6.84 19.12
CA PRO A 207 11.48 7.79 18.30
C PRO A 207 11.87 7.15 16.96
N LEU A 208 11.70 7.93 15.89
CA LEU A 208 12.21 7.62 14.56
C LEU A 208 13.15 8.75 14.16
N SER A 209 14.44 8.52 14.34
CA SER A 209 15.47 9.51 14.03
C SER A 209 16.67 8.89 13.34
N GLY A 210 17.28 9.65 12.45
CA GLY A 210 18.40 9.17 11.67
C GLY A 210 19.08 10.28 10.87
N LYS A 211 20.17 9.88 10.22
CA LYS A 211 21.00 10.73 9.37
C LYS A 211 21.26 10.04 8.04
N VAL A 212 21.03 10.74 6.94
CA VAL A 212 21.44 10.27 5.61
C VAL A 212 22.94 10.48 5.41
N LEU A 213 23.57 9.54 4.72
CA LEU A 213 25.01 9.48 4.53
C LEU A 213 25.38 9.68 3.05
N GLY A 214 26.67 9.93 2.80
CA GLY A 214 27.19 10.19 1.46
C GLY A 214 26.82 11.58 0.95
N ASN A 215 26.40 11.68 -0.31
CA ASN A 215 25.96 12.89 -0.99
C ASN A 215 24.43 13.10 -0.96
N LEU A 216 23.72 12.33 -0.12
CA LEU A 216 22.27 12.45 0.04
C LEU A 216 21.91 13.61 0.96
N THR A 217 20.87 14.36 0.59
CA THR A 217 20.38 15.50 1.36
C THR A 217 18.85 15.48 1.49
N LYS A 218 18.29 16.39 2.29
CA LYS A 218 16.85 16.59 2.51
C LYS A 218 16.07 15.29 2.75
N PRO A 219 16.34 14.57 3.85
CA PRO A 219 15.60 13.35 4.17
C PRO A 219 14.10 13.66 4.38
N LYS A 220 13.25 12.96 3.62
CA LYS A 220 11.79 13.01 3.69
C LYS A 220 11.30 11.72 4.32
N VAL A 221 10.54 11.83 5.41
CA VAL A 221 9.93 10.67 6.08
C VAL A 221 8.46 10.61 5.73
N GLN A 222 8.00 9.44 5.30
CA GLN A 222 6.60 9.16 5.04
C GLN A 222 6.23 7.88 5.77
N TYR A 223 5.05 7.85 6.37
CA TYR A 223 4.57 6.62 6.96
C TYR A 223 3.05 6.50 6.91
N THR A 224 2.56 5.28 7.01
CA THR A 224 1.16 5.03 7.37
C THR A 224 1.09 4.51 8.79
N ASP A 225 0.06 4.93 9.53
CA ASP A 225 -0.23 4.32 10.83
C ASP A 225 -0.83 2.91 10.67
N ALA A 226 -1.18 2.27 11.80
CA ALA A 226 -1.71 0.92 11.83
C ALA A 226 -2.98 0.72 10.97
N VAL A 227 -3.80 1.76 10.81
CA VAL A 227 -5.05 1.74 10.04
C VAL A 227 -4.91 2.29 8.62
N GLY A 228 -3.71 2.72 8.23
CA GLY A 228 -3.40 3.19 6.89
C GLY A 228 -3.49 4.70 6.70
N LYS A 229 -3.62 5.50 7.77
CA LYS A 229 -3.58 6.97 7.67
C LYS A 229 -2.17 7.41 7.29
N PHE A 230 -2.06 8.19 6.21
CA PHE A 230 -0.79 8.71 5.72
C PHE A 230 -0.33 9.94 6.50
N GLU A 231 0.96 9.98 6.81
CA GLU A 231 1.66 11.10 7.41
C GLU A 231 2.95 11.35 6.62
N ARG A 232 3.27 12.64 6.40
CA ARG A 232 4.51 13.07 5.75
C ARG A 232 5.17 14.12 6.62
N ILE A 233 6.46 13.93 6.86
CA ILE A 233 7.30 14.85 7.61
C ILE A 233 8.28 15.49 6.63
N GLU A 234 8.19 16.81 6.52
CA GLU A 234 9.14 17.58 5.73
C GLU A 234 10.54 17.56 6.37
N PRO A 235 11.60 17.71 5.56
CA PRO A 235 12.97 17.71 6.08
C PRO A 235 13.18 18.78 7.15
N GLN A 236 13.65 18.37 8.34
CA GLN A 236 13.96 19.28 9.44
C GLN A 236 15.36 19.90 9.29
N SER A 237 16.28 19.17 8.67
CA SER A 237 17.62 19.63 8.34
C SER A 237 18.06 19.05 6.99
N ASP A 238 19.25 19.45 6.55
CA ASP A 238 19.80 18.98 5.28
C ASP A 238 20.17 17.49 5.29
N THR A 239 20.49 16.89 6.45
CA THR A 239 20.95 15.49 6.52
C THR A 239 20.29 14.67 7.61
N THR A 240 19.49 15.25 8.49
CA THR A 240 18.87 14.56 9.63
C THR A 240 17.36 14.71 9.64
N PHE A 241 16.70 13.73 10.24
CA PHE A 241 15.28 13.76 10.52
C PHE A 241 15.03 13.21 11.92
N SER A 242 13.94 13.67 12.54
CA SER A 242 13.44 13.15 13.81
C SER A 242 11.93 13.29 13.88
N THR A 243 11.24 12.21 14.21
CA THR A 243 9.80 12.20 14.46
C THR A 243 9.44 11.09 15.45
N GLU A 244 8.17 10.95 15.79
CA GLU A 244 7.68 9.87 16.65
C GLU A 244 6.70 8.99 15.91
N LEU A 245 6.93 7.68 15.95
CA LEU A 245 5.94 6.69 15.56
C LEU A 245 4.99 6.45 16.72
N LYS A 246 3.69 6.44 16.42
CA LYS A 246 2.62 6.24 17.41
C LYS A 246 1.84 4.99 17.05
N CYS A 247 1.81 4.02 17.95
CA CYS A 247 0.91 2.88 17.87
C CYS A 247 -0.38 3.26 18.59
N ALA A 248 -1.44 3.53 17.82
CA ALA A 248 -2.76 3.80 18.37
C ALA A 248 -3.40 2.53 18.97
N ASP A 249 -4.68 2.61 19.35
CA ASP A 249 -5.37 1.49 20.01
C ASP A 249 -5.68 0.31 19.08
N ARG A 250 -5.73 0.54 17.75
CA ARG A 250 -6.05 -0.52 16.79
C ARG A 250 -4.78 -1.27 16.35
N PRO A 251 -4.79 -2.61 16.43
CA PRO A 251 -3.68 -3.41 15.95
C PRO A 251 -3.52 -3.30 14.44
N GLY A 252 -2.29 -3.37 13.95
CA GLY A 252 -1.98 -3.30 12.52
C GLY A 252 -0.50 -3.07 12.25
N ARG A 253 -0.17 -2.70 11.02
CA ARG A 253 1.22 -2.41 10.61
C ARG A 253 1.40 -0.93 10.31
N ILE A 254 2.41 -0.33 10.93
CA ILE A 254 2.94 0.98 10.56
C ILE A 254 3.96 0.72 9.45
N VAL A 255 3.83 1.39 8.31
CA VAL A 255 4.76 1.25 7.18
C VAL A 255 5.54 2.54 7.05
N VAL A 256 6.87 2.46 7.17
CA VAL A 256 7.77 3.62 7.18
C VAL A 256 8.62 3.61 5.93
N GLN A 257 8.68 4.75 5.24
CA GLN A 257 9.60 5.01 4.15
C GLN A 257 10.41 6.27 4.42
N VAL A 258 11.71 6.19 4.16
CA VAL A 258 12.59 7.36 4.13
C VAL A 258 13.15 7.48 2.73
N ALA A 259 13.04 8.68 2.16
CA ALA A 259 13.67 9.07 0.91
C ALA A 259 14.61 10.26 1.15
N ALA A 260 15.57 10.45 0.26
CA ALA A 260 16.50 11.59 0.30
C ALA A 260 16.81 12.04 -1.13
N GLU A 261 17.21 13.29 -1.30
CA GLU A 261 17.55 13.85 -2.60
C GLU A 261 18.99 13.49 -3.00
N ARG A 262 19.16 13.12 -4.26
CA ARG A 262 20.46 13.01 -4.95
C ARG A 262 20.33 13.61 -6.33
N GLU A 263 21.16 14.62 -6.63
CA GLU A 263 21.14 15.31 -7.94
C GLU A 263 19.74 15.83 -8.32
N GLY A 264 18.95 16.25 -7.32
CA GLY A 264 17.58 16.74 -7.50
C GLY A 264 16.50 15.67 -7.64
N ALA A 265 16.85 14.38 -7.57
CA ALA A 265 15.89 13.27 -7.61
C ALA A 265 15.74 12.60 -6.22
N ASP A 266 14.52 12.20 -5.86
CA ASP A 266 14.26 11.43 -4.64
C ASP A 266 14.72 9.98 -4.80
N VAL A 267 15.49 9.50 -3.82
CA VAL A 267 16.02 8.14 -3.72
C VAL A 267 15.54 7.53 -2.42
N SER A 268 14.91 6.36 -2.48
CA SER A 268 14.49 5.64 -1.26
C SER A 268 15.70 5.04 -0.53
N VAL A 269 15.85 5.40 0.76
CA VAL A 269 16.96 4.97 1.63
C VAL A 269 16.52 4.04 2.77
N ALA A 270 15.21 3.95 3.03
CA ALA A 270 14.62 2.96 3.92
C ALA A 270 13.17 2.66 3.54
N ASN A 271 12.76 1.41 3.71
CA ASN A 271 11.39 0.95 3.71
C ASN A 271 11.26 -0.25 4.67
N PHE A 272 10.60 -0.06 5.81
CA PHE A 272 10.43 -1.10 6.82
C PHE A 272 9.10 -0.95 7.56
N GLN A 273 8.70 -2.00 8.28
CA GLN A 273 7.41 -2.07 8.96
C GLN A 273 7.59 -2.15 10.47
N VAL A 274 6.72 -1.50 11.23
CA VAL A 274 6.63 -1.65 12.69
C VAL A 274 5.27 -2.24 13.03
N GLY A 275 5.25 -3.36 13.75
CA GLY A 275 4.02 -3.96 14.25
C GLY A 275 3.41 -3.09 15.35
N CYS A 276 2.15 -2.70 15.21
CA CYS A 276 1.38 -2.04 16.26
C CYS A 276 0.42 -3.07 16.85
N GLY A 277 0.71 -3.56 18.06
CA GLY A 277 -0.07 -4.62 18.72
C GLY A 277 -0.06 -5.99 18.01
N VAL A 278 0.70 -6.14 16.92
CA VAL A 278 0.80 -7.38 16.14
C VAL A 278 2.27 -7.74 15.89
N ASP A 279 2.53 -9.03 15.70
CA ASP A 279 3.82 -9.50 15.23
C ASP A 279 3.92 -9.37 13.71
N LEU A 280 5.10 -8.98 13.22
CA LEU A 280 5.38 -8.94 11.79
C LEU A 280 5.63 -10.36 11.25
N PRO A 281 5.42 -10.61 9.95
CA PRO A 281 5.76 -11.89 9.34
C PRO A 281 7.26 -12.22 9.53
N ILE A 282 7.53 -13.39 10.11
CA ILE A 282 8.88 -13.97 10.30
C ILE A 282 9.16 -15.13 9.33
N ALA A 283 8.24 -15.37 8.40
CA ALA A 283 8.34 -16.39 7.38
C ALA A 283 7.73 -15.83 6.09
N ALA A 284 8.39 -16.11 4.96
CA ALA A 284 7.93 -15.70 3.65
C ALA A 284 7.49 -16.91 2.85
N ALA A 285 6.29 -16.86 2.26
CA ALA A 285 5.84 -17.90 1.36
C ALA A 285 6.81 -18.05 0.18
N VAL A 286 7.18 -19.30 -0.12
CA VAL A 286 7.97 -19.68 -1.28
C VAL A 286 7.00 -20.31 -2.26
N SER A 287 6.65 -19.57 -3.30
CA SER A 287 5.92 -20.13 -4.43
C SER A 287 6.85 -21.10 -5.17
N ALA A 288 6.83 -22.38 -4.79
CA ALA A 288 7.53 -23.40 -5.56
C ALA A 288 6.87 -23.51 -6.94
N PRO A 289 7.62 -23.45 -8.06
CA PRO A 289 7.06 -23.74 -9.37
C PRO A 289 6.72 -25.24 -9.44
N GLY A 290 5.50 -25.61 -9.03
CA GLY A 290 4.97 -26.94 -9.27
C GLY A 290 4.76 -27.16 -10.78
N PRO A 291 4.99 -28.37 -11.34
CA PRO A 291 4.90 -28.62 -12.79
C PRO A 291 3.50 -28.44 -13.42
N LYS A 292 2.47 -28.10 -12.63
CA LYS A 292 1.08 -27.93 -13.10
C LYS A 292 0.31 -26.78 -12.46
N GLN A 293 0.97 -25.91 -11.70
CA GLN A 293 0.40 -24.65 -11.19
C GLN A 293 1.21 -23.41 -11.60
N GLY A 294 2.32 -23.62 -12.33
CA GLY A 294 3.15 -22.56 -12.88
C GLY A 294 2.55 -21.93 -14.13
N VAL A 295 2.61 -20.60 -14.18
CA VAL A 295 2.32 -19.71 -15.31
C VAL A 295 0.83 -19.43 -15.57
N ALA A 296 -0.06 -20.42 -15.71
CA ALA A 296 -1.42 -20.14 -16.19
C ALA A 296 -2.31 -19.34 -15.22
N ALA A 297 -2.23 -19.59 -13.90
CA ALA A 297 -2.96 -18.81 -12.90
C ALA A 297 -2.24 -17.50 -12.50
N ALA A 298 -0.92 -17.44 -12.71
CA ALA A 298 -0.10 -16.25 -12.46
C ALA A 298 -0.16 -15.22 -13.60
N THR A 299 -0.83 -15.55 -14.71
CA THR A 299 -0.98 -14.68 -15.90
C THR A 299 -2.43 -14.46 -16.34
N ASP A 300 -3.44 -15.02 -15.66
CA ASP A 300 -4.84 -14.65 -15.90
C ASP A 300 -5.12 -13.29 -15.24
N PRO A 301 -5.29 -12.20 -16.02
CA PRO A 301 -5.49 -10.88 -15.46
C PRO A 301 -6.75 -10.78 -14.61
N ALA A 302 -7.83 -11.47 -14.98
CA ALA A 302 -9.10 -11.39 -14.25
C ALA A 302 -9.02 -12.07 -12.88
N ALA A 303 -8.32 -13.21 -12.79
CA ALA A 303 -8.06 -13.88 -11.52
C ALA A 303 -7.16 -13.03 -10.62
N ALA A 304 -6.12 -12.40 -11.19
CA ALA A 304 -5.23 -11.50 -10.47
C ALA A 304 -5.96 -10.26 -9.92
N GLU A 305 -6.81 -9.62 -10.74
CA GLU A 305 -7.66 -8.49 -10.32
C GLU A 305 -8.53 -8.86 -9.11
N LYS A 306 -9.21 -10.01 -9.18
CA LYS A 306 -10.05 -10.49 -8.07
C LYS A 306 -9.24 -10.78 -6.81
N GLN A 307 -8.09 -11.44 -6.95
CA GLN A 307 -7.21 -11.75 -5.82
C GLN A 307 -6.73 -10.48 -5.12
N LEU A 308 -6.36 -9.43 -5.88
CA LEU A 308 -5.93 -8.15 -5.35
C LEU A 308 -7.05 -7.46 -4.54
N VAL A 309 -8.28 -7.42 -5.06
CA VAL A 309 -9.43 -6.88 -4.33
C VAL A 309 -9.65 -7.62 -3.00
N GLU A 310 -9.59 -8.96 -3.02
CA GLU A 310 -9.76 -9.78 -1.82
C GLU A 310 -8.68 -9.47 -0.76
N MET A 311 -7.43 -9.30 -1.17
CA MET A 311 -6.33 -8.94 -0.27
C MET A 311 -6.48 -7.54 0.32
N ILE A 312 -6.91 -6.55 -0.48
CA ILE A 312 -7.19 -5.19 -0.02
C ILE A 312 -8.36 -5.20 0.97
N ASN A 313 -9.46 -5.87 0.64
CA ASN A 313 -10.66 -5.90 1.48
C ASN A 313 -10.43 -6.66 2.79
N ARG A 314 -9.56 -7.66 2.81
CA ARG A 314 -9.09 -8.31 4.05
C ARG A 314 -8.39 -7.31 4.97
N ASP A 315 -7.45 -6.51 4.45
CA ASP A 315 -6.74 -5.49 5.24
C ASP A 315 -7.68 -4.39 5.73
N ARG A 316 -8.59 -3.92 4.86
CA ARG A 316 -9.61 -2.92 5.22
C ARG A 316 -10.50 -3.42 6.36
N THR A 317 -10.99 -4.66 6.26
CA THR A 317 -11.83 -5.27 7.30
C THR A 317 -11.06 -5.40 8.62
N ALA A 318 -9.79 -5.83 8.57
CA ALA A 318 -8.95 -5.92 9.77
C ALA A 318 -8.71 -4.55 10.43
N ALA A 319 -8.65 -3.47 9.65
CA ALA A 319 -8.56 -2.11 10.16
C ALA A 319 -9.92 -1.50 10.59
N GLY A 320 -11.03 -2.23 10.43
CA GLY A 320 -12.39 -1.76 10.72
C GLY A 320 -12.96 -0.79 9.69
N LEU A 321 -12.46 -0.83 8.45
CA LEU A 321 -12.99 -0.10 7.30
C LEU A 321 -13.99 -0.98 6.53
N LYS A 322 -14.93 -0.34 5.83
CA LYS A 322 -15.84 -1.06 4.93
C LYS A 322 -15.07 -1.62 3.73
N PRO A 323 -15.35 -2.86 3.30
CA PRO A 323 -14.86 -3.38 2.03
C PRO A 323 -15.23 -2.44 0.87
N LEU A 324 -14.37 -2.40 -0.14
CA LEU A 324 -14.60 -1.71 -1.41
C LEU A 324 -15.39 -2.62 -2.33
N ASP A 325 -16.36 -2.03 -3.03
CA ASP A 325 -17.06 -2.69 -4.12
C ASP A 325 -16.20 -2.62 -5.39
N SER A 326 -16.10 -3.73 -6.13
CA SER A 326 -15.42 -3.73 -7.42
C SER A 326 -16.30 -3.10 -8.50
N ASP A 327 -15.81 -2.07 -9.18
CA ASP A 327 -16.49 -1.45 -10.31
C ASP A 327 -15.86 -1.92 -11.63
N ALA A 328 -16.69 -2.53 -12.49
CA ALA A 328 -16.23 -3.10 -13.76
C ALA A 328 -15.81 -2.04 -14.78
N ASP A 329 -16.42 -0.86 -14.78
CA ASP A 329 -16.04 0.24 -15.67
C ASP A 329 -14.71 0.86 -15.19
N LEU A 330 -14.54 1.02 -13.89
CA LEU A 330 -13.28 1.46 -13.30
C LEU A 330 -12.15 0.47 -13.59
N SER A 331 -12.43 -0.84 -13.53
CA SER A 331 -11.48 -1.90 -13.87
C SER A 331 -11.10 -1.87 -15.37
N LYS A 332 -12.03 -1.53 -16.27
CA LYS A 332 -11.71 -1.31 -17.70
C LYS A 332 -10.72 -0.16 -17.88
N VAL A 333 -10.91 0.96 -17.17
CA VAL A 333 -9.98 2.09 -17.22
C VAL A 333 -8.63 1.68 -16.67
N ALA A 334 -8.59 1.06 -15.48
CA ALA A 334 -7.35 0.60 -14.87
C ALA A 334 -6.58 -0.36 -15.79
N ARG A 335 -7.26 -1.29 -16.47
CA ARG A 335 -6.62 -2.23 -17.42
C ARG A 335 -6.04 -1.50 -18.63
N SER A 336 -6.76 -0.51 -19.15
CA SER A 336 -6.27 0.33 -20.25
C SER A 336 -5.02 1.12 -19.84
N LEU A 337 -4.91 1.58 -18.59
CA LEU A 337 -3.70 2.24 -18.06
C LEU A 337 -2.54 1.23 -17.95
N SER A 338 -2.81 0.03 -17.43
CA SER A 338 -1.80 -1.04 -17.35
C SER A 338 -1.29 -1.45 -18.73
N ASP A 339 -2.15 -1.54 -19.75
CA ASP A 339 -1.78 -1.84 -21.13
C ASP A 339 -0.87 -0.77 -21.75
N ASP A 340 -1.13 0.50 -21.48
CA ASP A 340 -0.29 1.59 -21.99
C ASP A 340 1.08 1.58 -21.33
N ARG A 341 1.12 1.38 -20.02
CA ARG A 341 2.37 1.25 -19.27
C ARG A 341 3.17 0.00 -19.70
N ALA A 342 2.51 -1.10 -20.02
CA ALA A 342 3.15 -2.29 -20.59
C ALA A 342 3.81 -1.99 -21.95
N LYS A 343 3.27 -1.04 -22.72
CA LYS A 343 3.86 -0.54 -23.98
C LYS A 343 4.90 0.56 -23.78
N GLY A 344 5.27 0.87 -22.53
CA GLY A 344 6.21 1.94 -22.19
C GLY A 344 5.63 3.36 -22.31
N GLN A 345 4.31 3.49 -22.35
CA GLN A 345 3.62 4.78 -22.41
C GLN A 345 3.26 5.24 -21.00
N GLY A 346 3.60 6.48 -20.65
CA GLY A 346 3.12 7.11 -19.41
C GLY A 346 1.75 7.74 -19.61
N THR A 347 0.90 7.68 -18.58
CA THR A 347 -0.40 8.35 -18.61
C THR A 347 -0.39 9.58 -17.71
N SER A 348 -0.77 10.74 -18.25
CA SER A 348 -0.94 11.97 -17.44
C SER A 348 -2.23 11.91 -16.63
N SER A 349 -2.31 12.66 -15.53
CA SER A 349 -3.54 12.76 -14.73
C SER A 349 -4.74 13.25 -15.56
N SER A 350 -4.52 14.11 -16.55
CA SER A 350 -5.56 14.58 -17.48
C SER A 350 -6.12 13.45 -18.36
N GLU A 351 -5.28 12.51 -18.78
CA GLU A 351 -5.67 11.37 -19.60
C GLU A 351 -6.44 10.33 -18.79
N VAL A 352 -6.03 10.08 -17.54
CA VAL A 352 -6.81 9.27 -16.59
C VAL A 352 -8.21 9.86 -16.40
N GLN A 353 -8.30 11.17 -16.17
CA GLN A 353 -9.58 11.86 -15.99
C GLN A 353 -10.46 11.78 -17.25
N ARG A 354 -9.86 11.92 -18.44
CA ARG A 354 -10.57 11.79 -19.73
C ARG A 354 -11.20 10.41 -19.89
N ARG A 355 -10.46 9.32 -19.61
CA ARG A 355 -10.98 7.94 -19.73
C ARG A 355 -12.11 7.65 -18.75
N LEU A 356 -12.01 8.19 -17.53
CA LEU A 356 -13.09 8.07 -16.55
C LEU A 356 -14.35 8.81 -17.02
N GLN A 357 -14.19 10.01 -17.58
CA GLN A 357 -15.31 10.79 -18.15
C GLN A 357 -16.00 10.08 -19.32
N GLU A 358 -15.24 9.35 -20.16
CA GLU A 358 -15.82 8.55 -21.26
C GLU A 358 -16.75 7.43 -20.78
N LEU A 359 -16.57 6.96 -19.54
CA LEU A 359 -17.44 5.98 -18.88
C LEU A 359 -18.41 6.62 -17.87
N ASP A 360 -18.61 7.93 -17.96
CA ASP A 360 -19.44 8.72 -17.05
C ASP A 360 -19.02 8.62 -15.57
N ILE A 361 -17.75 8.31 -15.29
CA ILE A 361 -17.21 8.28 -13.93
C ILE A 361 -16.66 9.67 -13.62
N SER A 362 -17.25 10.32 -12.62
CA SER A 362 -16.74 11.58 -12.06
C SER A 362 -16.70 11.45 -10.55
N ALA A 363 -15.52 11.70 -9.98
CA ALA A 363 -15.31 11.69 -8.55
C ALA A 363 -14.43 12.88 -8.15
N PRO A 364 -14.68 13.52 -6.99
CA PRO A 364 -13.87 14.65 -6.53
C PRO A 364 -12.43 14.25 -6.21
N THR A 365 -12.19 12.96 -5.96
CA THR A 365 -10.87 12.42 -5.70
C THR A 365 -10.77 11.04 -6.31
N ILE A 366 -9.69 10.83 -7.07
CA ILE A 366 -9.29 9.55 -7.65
C ILE A 366 -7.89 9.27 -7.15
N LEU A 367 -7.71 8.14 -6.49
CA LEU A 367 -6.42 7.69 -6.00
C LEU A 367 -5.92 6.58 -6.93
N VAL A 368 -4.64 6.66 -7.28
CA VAL A 368 -4.02 5.77 -8.27
C VAL A 368 -2.76 5.16 -7.67
N SER A 369 -2.64 3.85 -7.80
CA SER A 369 -1.45 3.08 -7.45
C SER A 369 -1.04 2.21 -8.63
N GLU A 370 0.26 2.18 -8.94
CA GLU A 370 0.77 1.45 -10.11
C GLU A 370 2.09 0.73 -9.82
N ALA A 371 2.21 -0.52 -10.28
CA ALA A 371 3.42 -1.31 -10.10
C ALA A 371 3.66 -2.27 -11.27
N GLN A 372 4.93 -2.55 -11.53
CA GLN A 372 5.35 -3.76 -12.24
C GLN A 372 5.74 -4.81 -11.20
N ALA A 373 5.22 -6.03 -11.33
CA ALA A 373 5.36 -7.11 -10.38
C ALA A 373 5.45 -8.48 -11.07
N LEU A 374 5.86 -9.52 -10.35
CA LEU A 374 5.93 -10.89 -10.89
C LEU A 374 4.53 -11.55 -11.00
N ASN A 375 3.60 -11.18 -10.11
CA ASN A 375 2.23 -11.70 -10.02
C ASN A 375 1.41 -10.80 -9.06
N ALA A 376 0.15 -11.19 -8.79
CA ALA A 376 -0.74 -10.47 -7.88
C ALA A 376 -0.21 -10.35 -6.44
N ASP A 377 0.39 -11.41 -5.88
CA ASP A 377 0.95 -11.37 -4.52
C ASP A 377 2.14 -10.40 -4.41
N ASP A 378 3.02 -10.38 -5.42
CA ASP A 378 4.14 -9.41 -5.48
C ASP A 378 3.61 -7.98 -5.64
N ALA A 379 2.61 -7.76 -6.50
CA ALA A 379 1.99 -6.45 -6.69
C ALA A 379 1.38 -5.92 -5.39
N TYR A 380 0.55 -6.73 -4.72
CA TYR A 380 -0.04 -6.37 -3.44
C TYR A 380 1.02 -6.13 -2.37
N THR A 381 2.07 -6.96 -2.29
CA THR A 381 3.18 -6.76 -1.35
C THR A 381 3.85 -5.40 -1.56
N ARG A 382 4.10 -5.01 -2.82
CA ARG A 382 4.68 -3.71 -3.17
C ARG A 382 3.79 -2.55 -2.75
N PHE A 383 2.51 -2.58 -3.09
CA PHE A 383 1.56 -1.53 -2.71
C PHE A 383 1.36 -1.45 -1.20
N SER A 384 1.17 -2.59 -0.54
CA SER A 384 1.07 -2.70 0.92
C SER A 384 2.27 -2.10 1.66
N ASN A 385 3.46 -2.22 1.07
CA ASN A 385 4.72 -1.76 1.67
C ASN A 385 5.12 -0.35 1.22
N SER A 386 4.33 0.29 0.36
CA SER A 386 4.47 1.69 0.00
C SER A 386 3.49 2.50 0.87
N PRO A 387 3.96 3.44 1.72
CA PRO A 387 3.06 4.25 2.53
C PRO A 387 1.99 4.97 1.71
N GLN A 388 2.36 5.50 0.54
CA GLN A 388 1.42 6.21 -0.32
C GLN A 388 0.37 5.26 -0.93
N ASP A 389 0.77 4.13 -1.50
CA ASP A 389 -0.17 3.19 -2.11
C ASP A 389 -1.06 2.50 -1.06
N ARG A 390 -0.50 2.13 0.09
CA ARG A 390 -1.27 1.62 1.23
C ARG A 390 -2.32 2.64 1.68
N SER A 391 -1.99 3.93 1.71
CA SER A 391 -2.95 4.97 2.10
C SER A 391 -4.12 5.11 1.12
N ASN A 392 -3.88 4.84 -0.17
CA ASN A 392 -4.94 4.82 -1.18
C ASN A 392 -5.93 3.68 -0.90
N ALA A 393 -5.41 2.46 -0.74
CA ALA A 393 -6.22 1.28 -0.46
C ALA A 393 -6.97 1.35 0.90
N MET A 394 -6.38 2.04 1.89
CA MET A 394 -6.93 2.19 3.24
C MET A 394 -7.71 3.50 3.44
N ASN A 395 -7.95 4.28 2.38
CA ASN A 395 -8.68 5.53 2.50
C ASN A 395 -10.16 5.26 2.92
N PRO A 396 -10.65 5.85 4.03
CA PRO A 396 -12.02 5.62 4.51
C PRO A 396 -13.09 6.27 3.62
N ASP A 397 -12.73 7.27 2.80
CA ASP A 397 -13.66 7.92 1.87
C ASP A 397 -13.90 7.11 0.59
N ALA A 398 -12.98 6.21 0.23
CA ALA A 398 -13.16 5.33 -0.92
C ALA A 398 -14.18 4.22 -0.63
N ASN A 399 -15.05 3.95 -1.59
CA ASN A 399 -16.03 2.86 -1.55
C ASN A 399 -16.07 2.00 -2.82
N GLN A 400 -15.39 2.41 -3.89
CA GLN A 400 -15.21 1.62 -5.11
C GLN A 400 -13.73 1.38 -5.38
N VAL A 401 -13.43 0.26 -6.01
CA VAL A 401 -12.11 -0.09 -6.55
C VAL A 401 -12.22 -0.63 -7.97
N GLY A 402 -11.32 -0.22 -8.85
CA GLY A 402 -11.10 -0.87 -10.13
C GLY A 402 -9.64 -1.25 -10.25
N ILE A 403 -9.39 -2.51 -10.57
CA ILE A 403 -8.03 -3.03 -10.73
C ILE A 403 -7.87 -3.48 -12.17
N GLY A 404 -6.74 -3.10 -12.76
CA GLY A 404 -6.32 -3.52 -14.07
C GLY A 404 -5.04 -4.31 -13.96
N VAL A 405 -4.98 -5.44 -14.66
CA VAL A 405 -3.76 -6.23 -14.81
C VAL A 405 -3.47 -6.43 -16.29
N SER A 406 -2.22 -6.22 -16.69
CA SER A 406 -1.75 -6.47 -18.06
C SER A 406 -0.40 -7.20 -18.03
N PRO A 407 -0.10 -8.09 -18.98
CA PRO A 407 1.25 -8.65 -19.12
C PRO A 407 2.29 -7.54 -19.29
N GLY A 408 3.33 -7.55 -18.44
CA GLY A 408 4.42 -6.61 -18.49
C GLY A 408 5.65 -7.15 -19.24
N PRO A 409 6.63 -6.28 -19.56
CA PRO A 409 7.89 -6.73 -20.13
C PRO A 409 8.62 -7.68 -19.17
N PRO A 410 9.24 -8.77 -19.64
CA PRO A 410 9.92 -9.70 -18.77
C PRO A 410 11.11 -9.03 -18.07
N VAL A 411 11.39 -9.45 -16.84
CA VAL A 411 12.57 -9.01 -16.07
C VAL A 411 13.41 -10.26 -15.78
N ASN A 412 14.65 -10.29 -16.26
CA ASN A 412 15.54 -11.46 -16.17
C ASN A 412 14.88 -12.76 -16.64
N ASP A 413 14.30 -12.72 -17.85
CA ASP A 413 13.56 -13.83 -18.48
C ASP A 413 12.33 -14.35 -17.71
N ARG A 414 11.89 -13.65 -16.66
CA ARG A 414 10.67 -13.97 -15.93
C ARG A 414 9.51 -13.11 -16.43
N PRO A 415 8.34 -13.69 -16.71
CA PRO A 415 7.15 -12.92 -17.04
C PRO A 415 6.79 -12.00 -15.87
N THR A 416 6.30 -10.81 -16.20
CA THR A 416 5.80 -9.84 -15.21
C THR A 416 4.38 -9.41 -15.56
N VAL A 417 3.74 -8.73 -14.63
CA VAL A 417 2.48 -8.04 -14.80
C VAL A 417 2.67 -6.56 -14.47
N ILE A 418 1.94 -5.71 -15.18
CA ILE A 418 1.67 -4.33 -14.80
C ILE A 418 0.30 -4.31 -14.11
N VAL A 419 0.24 -3.67 -12.96
CA VAL A 419 -0.98 -3.53 -12.15
C VAL A 419 -1.26 -2.06 -11.92
N THR A 420 -2.51 -1.67 -12.15
CA THR A 420 -3.04 -0.33 -11.80
C THR A 420 -4.25 -0.50 -10.89
N GLU A 421 -4.27 0.19 -9.75
CA GLU A 421 -5.39 0.25 -8.82
C GLU A 421 -5.97 1.67 -8.82
N LEU A 422 -7.28 1.78 -9.03
CA LEU A 422 -8.04 3.03 -8.96
C LEU A 422 -9.03 2.95 -7.81
N PHE A 423 -8.97 3.94 -6.92
CA PHE A 423 -9.90 4.08 -5.79
C PHE A 423 -10.67 5.38 -5.88
N LEU A 424 -11.98 5.32 -5.67
CA LEU A 424 -12.82 6.51 -5.66
C LEU A 424 -14.01 6.39 -4.71
N LYS A 425 -14.62 7.55 -4.44
CA LYS A 425 -15.90 7.67 -3.73
C LYS A 425 -17.02 7.84 -4.76
N GLN A 426 -17.80 6.79 -4.98
CA GLN A 426 -19.04 6.85 -5.73
C GLN A 426 -20.17 7.23 -4.77
N LEU A 427 -20.79 8.38 -4.98
CA LEU A 427 -21.99 8.73 -4.22
C LEU A 427 -23.12 7.76 -4.58
N PRO A 428 -23.94 7.32 -3.61
CA PRO A 428 -25.11 6.49 -3.91
C PRO A 428 -26.06 7.25 -4.86
N PRO A 429 -26.86 6.54 -5.67
CA PRO A 429 -27.91 7.18 -6.44
C PRO A 429 -28.83 7.96 -5.49
N PRO A 430 -29.14 9.24 -5.76
CA PRO A 430 -30.10 9.97 -4.97
C PRO A 430 -31.46 9.27 -5.04
N ASN A 431 -32.31 9.45 -4.02
CA ASN A 431 -33.68 8.97 -4.11
C ASN A 431 -34.52 10.04 -4.82
N ALA A 432 -34.96 9.76 -6.05
CA ALA A 432 -35.71 10.73 -6.87
C ALA A 432 -36.98 11.23 -6.17
N ASP A 433 -37.70 10.35 -5.46
CA ASP A 433 -38.92 10.71 -4.74
C ASP A 433 -38.61 11.60 -3.54
N GLU A 434 -37.54 11.30 -2.81
CA GLU A 434 -37.10 12.13 -1.68
C GLU A 434 -36.66 13.52 -2.16
N VAL A 435 -35.86 13.59 -3.24
CA VAL A 435 -35.46 14.86 -3.86
C VAL A 435 -36.69 15.66 -4.29
N LYS A 436 -37.65 15.02 -4.96
CA LYS A 436 -38.91 15.65 -5.39
C LYS A 436 -39.69 16.20 -4.19
N GLN A 437 -39.82 15.43 -3.11
CA GLN A 437 -40.49 15.89 -1.89
C GLN A 437 -39.79 17.07 -1.23
N ASN A 438 -38.46 17.05 -1.18
CA ASN A 438 -37.66 18.13 -0.60
C ASN A 438 -37.72 19.40 -1.46
N LEU A 439 -37.74 19.27 -2.79
CA LEU A 439 -37.99 20.38 -3.71
C LEU A 439 -39.34 21.05 -3.44
N TYR A 440 -40.42 20.28 -3.27
CA TYR A 440 -41.72 20.85 -2.92
C TYR A 440 -41.68 21.63 -1.60
N LYS A 441 -40.99 21.12 -0.57
CA LYS A 441 -40.81 21.82 0.70
C LYS A 441 -40.01 23.11 0.52
N ALA A 442 -38.92 23.06 -0.25
CA ALA A 442 -38.08 24.22 -0.53
C ALA A 442 -38.83 25.31 -1.32
N ILE A 443 -39.59 24.93 -2.35
CA ILE A 443 -40.46 25.83 -3.11
C ILE A 443 -41.48 26.51 -2.19
N ALA A 444 -42.17 25.73 -1.35
CA ALA A 444 -43.17 26.26 -0.43
C ALA A 444 -42.55 27.27 0.55
N ARG A 445 -41.37 26.95 1.10
CA ARG A 445 -40.61 27.84 1.98
C ARG A 445 -40.20 29.13 1.26
N ARG A 446 -39.57 29.02 0.08
CA ARG A 446 -39.15 30.18 -0.73
C ARG A 446 -40.31 31.12 -1.01
N ARG A 447 -41.46 30.58 -1.40
CA ARG A 447 -42.66 31.38 -1.70
C ARG A 447 -43.21 32.04 -0.44
N ALA A 448 -43.25 31.34 0.70
CA ALA A 448 -43.68 31.92 1.97
C ALA A 448 -42.77 33.09 2.40
N ASP A 449 -41.45 32.90 2.33
CA ASP A 449 -40.46 33.93 2.67
C ASP A 449 -40.59 35.16 1.76
N ALA A 450 -40.87 34.94 0.47
CA ALA A 450 -41.14 36.00 -0.50
C ALA A 450 -42.58 36.56 -0.46
N ARG A 451 -43.42 36.09 0.47
CA ARG A 451 -44.86 36.42 0.56
C ARG A 451 -45.63 36.21 -0.75
N SER A 452 -45.16 35.27 -1.56
CA SER A 452 -45.82 34.79 -2.75
C SER A 452 -46.84 33.73 -2.33
N GLY A 453 -48.08 33.82 -2.83
CA GLY A 453 -49.15 32.90 -2.44
C GLY A 453 -48.78 31.42 -2.65
N SER A 454 -49.42 30.50 -1.94
CA SER A 454 -49.15 29.07 -2.11
C SER A 454 -49.46 28.57 -3.53
N VAL A 455 -48.82 27.46 -3.89
CA VAL A 455 -49.07 26.73 -5.13
C VAL A 455 -49.60 25.35 -4.83
N THR A 456 -50.49 24.86 -5.70
CA THR A 456 -51.07 23.51 -5.61
C THR A 456 -50.37 22.59 -6.60
N ARG A 457 -50.12 21.34 -6.22
CA ARG A 457 -49.56 20.35 -7.14
C ARG A 457 -50.57 20.04 -8.24
N ASP A 458 -50.12 20.07 -9.49
CA ASP A 458 -50.95 19.72 -10.65
C ASP A 458 -50.43 18.45 -11.31
N PRO A 459 -51.25 17.39 -11.45
CA PRO A 459 -50.80 16.12 -12.00
C PRO A 459 -50.23 16.21 -13.43
N GLN A 460 -50.79 17.09 -14.26
CA GLN A 460 -50.35 17.22 -15.65
C GLN A 460 -48.99 17.95 -15.73
N LEU A 461 -48.79 19.01 -14.93
CA LEU A 461 -47.47 19.63 -14.82
C LEU A 461 -46.43 18.64 -14.29
N GLU A 462 -46.81 17.81 -13.32
CA GLU A 462 -45.90 16.83 -12.73
C GLU A 462 -45.50 15.73 -13.73
N GLU A 463 -46.46 15.20 -14.49
CA GLU A 463 -46.19 14.20 -15.54
C GLU A 463 -45.23 14.74 -16.61
N ILE A 464 -45.47 15.97 -17.08
CA ILE A 464 -44.65 16.61 -18.12
C ILE A 464 -43.25 16.93 -17.59
N ALA A 465 -43.17 17.51 -16.37
CA ALA A 465 -41.88 17.77 -15.73
C ALA A 465 -41.09 16.47 -15.53
N GLN A 466 -41.75 15.39 -15.13
CA GLN A 466 -41.12 14.08 -14.94
C GLN A 466 -40.63 13.47 -16.27
N ALA A 467 -41.44 13.53 -17.32
CA ALA A 467 -41.06 13.07 -18.65
C ALA A 467 -39.82 13.82 -19.17
N TYR A 468 -39.81 15.14 -18.99
CA TYR A 468 -38.68 15.97 -19.39
C TYR A 468 -37.42 15.69 -18.55
N ALA A 469 -37.54 15.63 -17.23
CA ALA A 469 -36.40 15.29 -16.37
C ALA A 469 -35.82 13.90 -16.68
N THR A 470 -36.68 12.93 -17.03
CA THR A 470 -36.27 11.58 -17.45
C THR A 470 -35.53 11.60 -18.78
N GLU A 471 -36.02 12.35 -19.77
CA GLU A 471 -35.32 12.50 -21.05
C GLU A 471 -34.00 13.29 -20.91
N MET A 472 -33.93 14.28 -20.02
CA MET A 472 -32.66 14.92 -19.68
C MET A 472 -31.67 13.93 -19.08
N ALA A 473 -32.10 13.08 -18.14
CA ALA A 473 -31.25 12.05 -17.57
C ALA A 473 -30.76 11.05 -18.62
N ARG A 474 -31.63 10.65 -19.56
CA ARG A 474 -31.31 9.74 -20.66
C ARG A 474 -30.35 10.37 -21.68
N ALA A 475 -30.57 11.62 -22.04
CA ALA A 475 -29.79 12.36 -23.03
C ALA A 475 -28.57 13.09 -22.42
N LYS A 476 -28.23 12.82 -21.15
CA LYS A 476 -27.13 13.47 -20.42
C LYS A 476 -27.21 15.01 -20.46
N GLY A 477 -28.43 15.54 -20.37
CA GLY A 477 -28.76 16.97 -20.42
C GLY A 477 -28.88 17.56 -21.83
N LYS A 478 -28.62 16.79 -22.90
CA LYS A 478 -28.68 17.27 -24.29
C LYS A 478 -29.94 16.78 -25.00
N VAL A 479 -31.11 17.21 -24.52
CA VAL A 479 -32.40 16.82 -25.12
C VAL A 479 -32.60 17.55 -26.46
N PRO A 480 -32.90 16.84 -27.57
CA PRO A 480 -33.20 17.48 -28.85
C PRO A 480 -34.43 18.39 -28.76
N ARG A 481 -34.41 19.54 -29.47
CA ARG A 481 -35.49 20.54 -29.41
C ARG A 481 -36.85 19.97 -29.81
N GLU A 482 -36.86 19.06 -30.77
CA GLU A 482 -38.07 18.39 -31.25
C GLU A 482 -38.69 17.54 -30.14
N LYS A 483 -37.85 16.88 -29.32
CA LYS A 483 -38.30 16.05 -28.22
C LYS A 483 -38.83 16.91 -27.06
N VAL A 484 -38.18 18.04 -26.77
CA VAL A 484 -38.70 19.01 -25.80
C VAL A 484 -40.09 19.49 -26.21
N ALA A 485 -40.25 19.91 -27.47
CA ALA A 485 -41.54 20.36 -27.99
C ALA A 485 -42.63 19.28 -27.94
N GLU A 486 -42.28 18.01 -28.19
CA GLU A 486 -43.19 16.87 -28.05
C GLU A 486 -43.66 16.69 -26.60
N ILE A 487 -42.74 16.72 -25.64
CA ILE A 487 -43.04 16.56 -24.21
C ILE A 487 -43.92 17.72 -23.71
N GLU A 488 -43.64 18.94 -24.15
CA GLU A 488 -44.33 20.15 -23.70
C GLU A 488 -45.63 20.45 -24.44
N ALA A 489 -45.89 19.80 -25.58
CA ALA A 489 -47.10 20.01 -26.38
C ALA A 489 -48.42 20.01 -25.58
N PRO A 490 -48.63 19.17 -24.54
CA PRO A 490 -49.85 19.20 -23.73
C PRO A 490 -50.01 20.48 -22.90
N LEU A 491 -48.93 21.20 -22.58
CA LEU A 491 -48.98 22.43 -21.78
C LEU A 491 -49.79 23.52 -22.47
N TYR A 492 -49.59 23.70 -23.78
CA TYR A 492 -50.23 24.77 -24.57
C TYR A 492 -51.77 24.69 -24.61
N LYS A 493 -52.33 23.51 -24.38
CA LYS A 493 -53.79 23.30 -24.37
C LYS A 493 -54.43 23.66 -23.03
N SER A 494 -53.67 23.60 -21.93
CA SER A 494 -54.23 23.54 -20.58
C SER A 494 -53.83 24.75 -19.72
N PHE A 495 -52.72 25.40 -20.06
CA PHE A 495 -52.13 26.48 -19.28
C PHE A 495 -52.04 27.77 -20.12
N SER A 496 -52.28 28.91 -19.48
CA SER A 496 -52.13 30.24 -20.08
C SER A 496 -50.68 30.73 -20.00
N THR A 497 -49.99 30.37 -18.93
CA THR A 497 -48.57 30.63 -18.71
C THR A 497 -47.95 29.44 -18.00
N VAL A 498 -46.73 29.07 -18.42
CA VAL A 498 -45.87 28.10 -17.74
C VAL A 498 -44.48 28.70 -17.69
N ASN A 499 -43.91 28.76 -16.49
CA ASN A 499 -42.51 29.10 -16.30
C ASN A 499 -41.74 27.83 -15.99
N GLU A 500 -40.76 27.52 -16.83
CA GLU A 500 -39.93 26.33 -16.73
C GLU A 500 -38.58 26.70 -16.11
N MET A 501 -38.17 25.92 -15.10
CA MET A 501 -36.81 25.92 -14.60
C MET A 501 -36.32 24.48 -14.63
N GLY A 502 -35.21 24.21 -15.31
CA GLY A 502 -34.70 22.86 -15.37
C GLY A 502 -33.22 22.79 -15.70
N GLY A 503 -32.60 21.66 -15.38
CA GLY A 503 -31.20 21.40 -15.67
C GLY A 503 -30.55 20.52 -14.61
N LEU A 504 -29.26 20.76 -14.40
CA LEU A 504 -28.38 20.00 -13.52
C LEU A 504 -27.61 20.95 -12.60
N LYS A 505 -27.65 20.69 -11.28
CA LYS A 505 -26.88 21.41 -10.24
C LYS A 505 -26.24 20.42 -9.27
N ILE A 506 -25.20 20.84 -8.55
CA ILE A 506 -24.56 20.03 -7.50
C ILE A 506 -25.55 19.72 -6.38
N ASP A 507 -26.25 20.75 -5.90
CA ASP A 507 -27.40 20.59 -5.00
C ASP A 507 -28.70 20.83 -5.78
N PRO A 508 -29.55 19.81 -5.97
CA PRO A 508 -30.82 19.97 -6.67
C PRO A 508 -31.77 20.93 -5.95
N LEU A 509 -31.62 21.19 -4.65
CA LEU A 509 -32.51 22.13 -3.93
C LEU A 509 -32.28 23.58 -4.32
N GLU A 510 -31.13 23.93 -4.91
CA GLU A 510 -30.86 25.26 -5.43
C GLU A 510 -31.81 25.67 -6.58
N PHE A 511 -32.52 24.72 -7.21
CA PHE A 511 -33.57 25.06 -8.18
C PHE A 511 -34.78 25.74 -7.53
N ALA A 512 -35.01 25.53 -6.22
CA ALA A 512 -36.09 26.20 -5.49
C ALA A 512 -35.80 27.68 -5.20
N GLU A 513 -34.55 28.13 -5.36
CA GLU A 513 -34.16 29.53 -5.15
C GLU A 513 -34.20 30.36 -6.44
N GLU A 514 -34.49 29.73 -7.60
CA GLU A 514 -34.56 30.40 -8.90
C GLU A 514 -35.64 31.49 -8.92
N PRO A 515 -35.42 32.62 -9.62
CA PRO A 515 -36.37 33.72 -9.66
C PRO A 515 -37.78 33.30 -10.13
N GLY A 516 -37.87 32.31 -11.01
CA GLY A 516 -39.14 31.80 -11.54
C GLY A 516 -40.03 31.08 -10.52
N ILE A 517 -39.50 30.75 -9.34
CA ILE A 517 -40.25 30.12 -8.25
C ILE A 517 -41.19 31.13 -7.56
N VAL A 518 -40.82 32.41 -7.56
CA VAL A 518 -41.58 33.49 -6.93
C VAL A 518 -42.33 34.25 -8.03
N GLY A 519 -43.66 34.15 -8.01
CA GLY A 519 -44.48 34.72 -9.07
C GLY A 519 -45.97 34.46 -8.88
N ASP A 520 -46.76 34.82 -9.88
CA ASP A 520 -48.22 34.78 -9.84
C ASP A 520 -48.81 33.40 -10.17
N ALA A 521 -47.98 32.43 -10.53
CA ALA A 521 -48.36 31.03 -10.74
C ALA A 521 -49.09 30.44 -9.53
N LYS A 522 -50.04 29.55 -9.80
CA LYS A 522 -50.90 28.90 -8.78
C LYS A 522 -50.72 27.39 -8.73
N LEU A 523 -50.10 26.82 -9.76
CA LEU A 523 -49.90 25.39 -9.93
C LEU A 523 -48.42 25.09 -10.09
N VAL A 524 -48.00 23.91 -9.63
CA VAL A 524 -46.62 23.45 -9.72
C VAL A 524 -46.55 21.96 -10.06
N GLY A 525 -45.60 21.59 -10.92
CA GLY A 525 -45.17 20.22 -11.16
C GLY A 525 -43.66 20.11 -11.03
N VAL A 526 -43.17 19.03 -10.41
CA VAL A 526 -41.73 18.78 -10.23
C VAL A 526 -41.39 17.40 -10.78
N GLY A 527 -40.45 17.36 -11.70
CA GLY A 527 -39.84 16.16 -12.25
C GLY A 527 -38.41 16.00 -11.76
N VAL A 528 -38.03 14.76 -11.43
CA VAL A 528 -36.66 14.42 -11.05
C VAL A 528 -36.22 13.20 -11.85
N GLY A 529 -35.17 13.37 -12.64
CA GLY A 529 -34.52 12.30 -13.40
C GLY A 529 -33.13 12.03 -12.83
N ILE A 530 -32.78 10.76 -12.68
CA ILE A 530 -31.45 10.35 -12.24
C ILE A 530 -30.76 9.64 -13.39
N GLY A 531 -29.57 10.10 -13.72
CA GLY A 531 -28.79 9.54 -14.80
C GLY A 531 -27.32 9.87 -14.66
N SER A 532 -26.66 9.99 -15.80
CA SER A 532 -25.25 10.35 -15.87
C SER A 532 -25.11 11.71 -16.53
N SER A 533 -24.14 12.51 -16.09
CA SER A 533 -23.81 13.78 -16.73
C SER A 533 -22.31 13.88 -17.03
N PRO A 534 -21.90 14.63 -18.07
CA PRO A 534 -20.49 14.89 -18.31
C PRO A 534 -19.83 15.71 -17.19
N GLN A 535 -20.64 16.47 -16.43
CA GLN A 535 -20.16 17.39 -15.41
C GLN A 535 -19.97 16.70 -14.04
N PHE A 536 -20.92 15.84 -13.65
CA PHE A 536 -20.99 15.22 -12.32
C PHE A 536 -21.00 13.69 -12.33
N GLY A 537 -20.93 13.05 -13.50
CA GLY A 537 -20.83 11.59 -13.65
C GLY A 537 -22.13 10.84 -13.38
N LYS A 538 -22.04 9.53 -13.09
CA LYS A 538 -23.14 8.68 -12.64
C LYS A 538 -23.88 9.30 -11.44
N ASN A 539 -25.17 9.02 -11.30
CA ASN A 539 -26.03 9.50 -10.20
C ASN A 539 -26.29 11.02 -10.18
N SER A 540 -26.13 11.66 -11.34
CA SER A 540 -26.49 13.06 -11.57
C SER A 540 -28.00 13.28 -11.48
N THR A 541 -28.42 14.34 -10.79
CA THR A 541 -29.84 14.68 -10.59
C THR A 541 -30.28 15.79 -11.53
N TYR A 542 -31.10 15.44 -12.50
CA TYR A 542 -31.76 16.38 -13.40
C TYR A 542 -33.12 16.78 -12.81
N VAL A 543 -33.38 18.08 -12.73
CA VAL A 543 -34.62 18.63 -12.16
C VAL A 543 -35.34 19.42 -13.23
N VAL A 544 -36.67 19.30 -13.26
CA VAL A 544 -37.57 20.21 -13.99
C VAL A 544 -38.66 20.68 -13.04
N ILE A 545 -38.86 21.98 -12.94
CA ILE A 545 -39.92 22.62 -12.18
C ILE A 545 -40.76 23.44 -13.16
N LEU A 546 -42.03 23.11 -13.25
CA LEU A 546 -43.01 23.83 -14.06
C LEU A 546 -43.96 24.60 -13.15
N MET A 547 -44.01 25.92 -13.30
CA MET A 547 -44.90 26.81 -12.54
C MET A 547 -45.99 27.34 -13.47
N GLY A 548 -47.24 26.97 -13.24
CA GLY A 548 -48.33 27.18 -14.20
C GLY A 548 -49.52 28.00 -13.70
N LYS A 549 -50.27 28.56 -14.67
CA LYS A 549 -51.64 29.05 -14.52
C LYS A 549 -52.55 28.39 -15.53
N LYS A 550 -53.72 27.88 -15.12
CA LYS A 550 -54.71 27.32 -16.05
C LYS A 550 -55.33 28.40 -16.92
N GLN A 551 -55.70 28.03 -18.14
CA GLN A 551 -56.55 28.88 -18.98
C GLN A 551 -57.89 29.12 -18.28
N ALA A 552 -58.40 30.35 -18.35
CA ALA A 552 -59.75 30.63 -17.87
C ALA A 552 -60.75 29.79 -18.68
N ALA A 553 -61.67 29.10 -18.00
CA ALA A 553 -62.76 28.42 -18.69
C ALA A 553 -63.50 29.45 -19.56
N LYS A 554 -63.65 29.18 -20.86
CA LYS A 554 -64.57 29.96 -21.70
C LYS A 554 -65.94 29.90 -21.04
N ALA A 555 -66.49 31.06 -20.69
CA ALA A 555 -67.86 31.15 -20.22
C ALA A 555 -68.78 30.46 -21.25
N PRO A 556 -69.73 29.61 -20.81
CA PRO A 556 -70.70 29.05 -21.74
C PRO A 556 -71.45 30.21 -22.40
N ALA A 557 -71.51 30.16 -23.73
CA ALA A 557 -72.15 31.16 -24.57
C ALA A 557 -73.67 31.22 -24.35
#